data_AF-A0AAN1KFN4-F1
#
_entry.id   AF-A0AAN1KFN4-F1
#
_cell.length_a   1.000
_cell.length_b   1.000
_cell.length_c   1.000
_cell.angle_alpha   90.00
_cell.angle_beta   90.00
_cell.angle_gamma   90.00
#
_symmetry.space_group_name_H-M   'P 1'
#
loop_
_entity.id
_entity.type
_entity.pdbx_description
1 polymer ?
#
loop_
_entity_poly.entity_id
_entity_poly.type
_entity_poly.pdbx_seq_one_letter_code
_entity_poly.pdbx_strand_id
1 'polypeptide(L)'
;MFVELGGGALFGWFASQWRMHRKHGKAIDSGLVGLLHHEVYMLCNHHIEVGYISTDDLDDLNYLFRSYKALGGNGTGEALYNKVLQLRIKN
;
A
#
# COMPACT_ATOMS: atom_id res chain seq x y z
N MET A 1 -11.35 49.17 -14.21
CA MET A 1 -12.27 48.07 -13.82
C MET A 1 -12.17 46.95 -14.87
N PHE A 2 -11.04 46.24 -14.97
CA PHE A 2 -10.87 45.07 -15.88
C PHE A 2 -9.62 44.23 -15.50
N VAL A 3 -9.42 43.91 -14.22
CA VAL A 3 -8.29 43.04 -13.79
C VAL A 3 -8.67 41.93 -12.81
N GLU A 4 -9.88 41.90 -12.26
CA GLU A 4 -10.23 40.93 -11.19
C GLU A 4 -10.91 39.64 -11.65
N LEU A 5 -11.46 39.57 -12.87
CA LEU A 5 -12.25 38.41 -13.32
C LEU A 5 -11.41 37.24 -13.87
N GLY A 6 -10.16 37.47 -14.26
CA GLY A 6 -9.29 36.43 -14.84
C GLY A 6 -8.63 35.51 -13.80
N GLY A 7 -8.30 36.04 -12.63
CA GLY A 7 -7.51 35.32 -11.61
C GLY A 7 -8.27 34.17 -10.95
N GLY A 8 -9.56 34.35 -10.65
CA GLY A 8 -10.40 33.31 -10.02
C GLY A 8 -10.66 32.10 -10.93
N ALA A 9 -10.86 32.34 -12.22
CA ALA A 9 -11.05 31.28 -13.21
C ALA A 9 -9.76 30.45 -13.42
N LEU A 10 -8.60 31.12 -13.51
CA LEU A 10 -7.31 30.45 -13.60
C LEU A 10 -6.98 29.67 -12.32
N PHE A 11 -7.20 30.26 -11.14
CA PHE A 11 -7.01 29.57 -9.87
C PHE A 11 -7.93 28.34 -9.74
N GLY A 12 -9.20 28.46 -10.15
CA GLY A 12 -10.15 27.34 -10.19
C GLY A 12 -9.71 26.23 -11.15
N TRP A 13 -9.20 26.59 -12.34
CA TRP A 13 -8.63 25.65 -13.30
C TRP A 13 -7.40 24.93 -12.73
N PHE A 14 -6.44 25.67 -12.15
CA PHE A 14 -5.27 25.08 -11.48
C PHE A 14 -5.69 24.15 -10.34
N ALA A 15 -6.57 24.58 -9.44
CA ALA A 15 -7.09 23.73 -8.38
C ALA A 15 -7.80 22.47 -8.91
N SER A 16 -8.50 22.58 -10.05
CA SER A 16 -9.13 21.45 -10.72
C SER A 16 -8.11 20.47 -11.31
N GLN A 17 -7.07 20.96 -11.97
CA GLN A 17 -5.96 20.14 -12.48
C GLN A 17 -5.27 19.39 -11.34
N TRP A 18 -4.96 20.08 -10.23
CA TRP A 18 -4.39 19.46 -9.03
C TRP A 18 -5.30 18.38 -8.44
N ARG A 19 -6.62 18.62 -8.39
CA ARG A 19 -7.60 17.60 -7.95
C ARG A 19 -7.60 16.37 -8.86
N MET A 20 -7.51 16.56 -10.19
CA MET A 20 -7.47 15.45 -11.15
C MET A 20 -6.20 14.61 -11.01
N HIS A 21 -5.02 15.25 -10.90
CA HIS A 21 -3.76 14.53 -10.66
C HIS A 21 -3.80 13.74 -9.35
N ARG A 22 -4.37 14.30 -8.27
CA ARG A 22 -4.55 13.58 -7.00
C ARG A 22 -5.50 12.39 -7.13
N LYS A 23 -6.58 12.48 -7.91
CA LYS A 23 -7.49 11.34 -8.13
C LYS A 23 -6.78 10.18 -8.81
N HIS A 24 -5.96 10.47 -9.81
CA HIS A 24 -5.22 9.44 -10.53
C HIS A 24 -4.17 8.77 -9.63
N GLY A 25 -3.39 9.55 -8.88
CA GLY A 25 -2.45 9.02 -7.89
C GLY A 25 -3.13 8.14 -6.85
N LYS A 26 -4.25 8.60 -6.27
CA LYS A 26 -5.04 7.80 -5.31
C LYS A 26 -5.57 6.50 -5.89
N ALA A 27 -5.95 6.46 -7.16
CA ALA A 27 -6.42 5.24 -7.81
C ALA A 27 -5.28 4.22 -7.96
N ILE A 28 -4.08 4.69 -8.32
CA ILE A 28 -2.87 3.87 -8.40
C ILE A 28 -2.50 3.34 -7.01
N ASP A 29 -2.45 4.21 -5.99
CA ASP A 29 -2.13 3.82 -4.62
C ASP A 29 -3.13 2.78 -4.08
N SER A 30 -4.43 2.97 -4.38
CA SER A 30 -5.49 2.02 -4.04
C SER A 30 -5.33 0.66 -4.73
N GLY A 31 -4.90 0.65 -6.00
CA GLY A 31 -4.60 -0.58 -6.72
C GLY A 31 -3.38 -1.29 -6.14
N LEU A 32 -2.32 -0.54 -5.85
CA LEU A 32 -1.07 -1.07 -5.32
C LEU A 32 -1.25 -1.68 -3.92
N VAL A 33 -1.98 -0.99 -3.02
CA VAL A 33 -2.29 -1.56 -1.69
C VAL A 33 -3.17 -2.81 -1.80
N GLY A 34 -4.07 -2.88 -2.79
CA GLY A 34 -4.87 -4.08 -3.06
C GLY A 34 -4.02 -5.27 -3.53
N LEU A 35 -3.07 -5.04 -4.44
CA LEU A 35 -2.14 -6.08 -4.91
C LEU A 35 -1.20 -6.54 -3.80
N LEU A 36 -0.61 -5.61 -3.05
CA LEU A 36 0.24 -5.93 -1.91
C LEU A 36 -0.54 -6.66 -0.81
N HIS A 37 -1.80 -6.29 -0.58
CA HIS A 37 -2.66 -7.02 0.34
C HIS A 37 -2.82 -8.48 -0.08
N HIS A 38 -3.10 -8.72 -1.36
CA HIS A 38 -3.24 -10.06 -1.90
C HIS A 38 -1.95 -10.86 -1.74
N GLU A 39 -0.80 -10.28 -2.11
CA GLU A 39 0.50 -10.95 -2.02
C GLU A 39 0.88 -11.30 -0.57
N VAL A 40 0.81 -10.31 0.35
CA VAL A 40 1.07 -10.52 1.77
C VAL A 40 0.15 -11.61 2.34
N TYR A 41 -1.13 -11.61 1.95
CA TYR A 41 -2.08 -12.62 2.40
C TYR A 41 -1.67 -14.02 1.94
N MET A 42 -1.30 -14.19 0.66
CA MET A 42 -0.91 -15.48 0.10
C MET A 42 0.37 -16.01 0.76
N LEU A 43 1.43 -15.20 0.83
CA LEU A 43 2.70 -15.57 1.44
C LEU A 43 2.53 -15.93 2.92
N CYS A 44 1.78 -15.12 3.67
CA CYS A 44 1.58 -15.39 5.09
C CYS A 44 0.83 -16.70 5.30
N ASN A 45 -0.26 -16.96 4.57
CA ASN A 45 -0.99 -18.21 4.73
C ASN A 45 -0.14 -19.41 4.34
N HIS A 46 0.62 -19.32 3.25
CA HIS A 46 1.54 -20.39 2.85
C HIS A 46 2.51 -20.78 3.98
N HIS A 47 3.20 -19.80 4.57
CA HIS A 47 4.15 -20.08 5.65
C HIS A 47 3.47 -20.53 6.95
N ILE A 48 2.28 -20.01 7.26
CA ILE A 48 1.49 -20.47 8.41
C ILE A 48 1.09 -21.93 8.24
N GLU A 49 0.68 -22.35 7.03
CA GLU A 49 0.33 -23.75 6.73
C GLU A 49 1.56 -24.67 6.80
N VAL A 50 2.71 -24.21 6.28
CA VAL A 50 3.97 -24.96 6.32
C VAL A 50 4.58 -25.01 7.73
N GLY A 51 4.30 -24.01 8.57
CA GLY A 51 4.75 -23.93 9.96
C GLY A 51 6.18 -23.43 10.15
N TYR A 52 6.85 -22.99 9.09
CA TYR A 52 8.18 -22.37 9.16
C TYR A 52 8.36 -21.34 8.03
N ILE A 53 9.33 -20.45 8.21
CA ILE A 53 9.76 -19.48 7.19
C ILE A 53 11.29 -19.46 7.10
N SER A 54 11.84 -19.25 5.90
CA SER A 54 13.28 -19.05 5.75
C SER A 54 13.68 -17.62 6.08
N THR A 55 14.98 -17.37 6.29
CA THR A 55 15.45 -15.98 6.49
C THR A 55 15.23 -15.11 5.25
N ASP A 56 15.41 -15.67 4.06
CA ASP A 56 15.22 -14.96 2.78
C ASP A 56 13.74 -14.63 2.57
N ASP A 57 12.83 -15.61 2.72
CA ASP A 57 11.39 -15.39 2.57
C ASP A 57 10.85 -14.38 3.59
N LEU A 58 11.43 -14.36 4.80
CA LEU A 58 11.05 -13.39 5.82
C LEU A 58 11.48 -11.97 5.44
N ASP A 59 12.66 -11.78 4.84
CA ASP A 59 13.09 -10.46 4.38
C ASP A 59 12.23 -9.95 3.23
N ASP A 60 11.90 -10.82 2.28
CA ASP A 60 10.98 -10.50 1.18
C ASP A 60 9.59 -10.12 1.69
N LEU A 61 9.05 -10.90 2.64
CA LEU A 61 7.78 -10.59 3.28
C LEU A 61 7.83 -9.25 4.03
N ASN A 62 8.93 -8.94 4.73
CA ASN A 62 9.11 -7.67 5.42
C ASN A 62 9.12 -6.49 4.44
N TYR A 63 9.77 -6.65 3.28
CA TYR A 63 9.83 -5.63 2.25
C TYR A 63 8.44 -5.33 1.67
N LEU A 64 7.68 -6.37 1.34
CA LEU A 64 6.29 -6.24 0.88
C LEU A 64 5.39 -5.62 1.96
N PHE A 65 5.50 -6.08 3.21
CA PHE A 65 4.68 -5.59 4.31
C PHE A 65 4.93 -4.11 4.64
N ARG A 66 6.19 -3.65 4.58
CA ARG A 66 6.52 -2.22 4.76
C ARG A 66 5.83 -1.34 3.72
N SER A 67 5.90 -1.75 2.45
CA SER A 67 5.26 -1.04 1.35
C SER A 67 3.73 -1.04 1.49
N TYR A 68 3.17 -2.19 1.87
CA TYR A 68 1.75 -2.35 2.13
C TYR A 68 1.25 -1.43 3.25
N LYS A 69 1.96 -1.38 4.38
CA LYS A 69 1.61 -0.55 5.53
C LYS A 69 1.72 0.93 5.21
N ALA A 70 2.73 1.34 4.43
CA ALA A 70 2.92 2.72 4.01
C ALA A 70 1.75 3.25 3.16
N LEU A 71 1.09 2.39 2.38
CA LEU A 71 -0.07 2.74 1.56
C LEU A 71 -1.42 2.68 2.30
N GLY A 72 -1.40 2.46 3.62
CA GLY A 72 -2.56 2.49 4.49
C GLY A 72 -2.86 1.16 5.18
N GLY A 73 -2.48 0.04 4.55
CA GLY A 73 -2.66 -1.32 5.10
C GLY A 73 -4.07 -1.64 5.60
N ASN A 74 -4.25 -2.83 6.17
CA ASN A 74 -5.42 -3.20 6.94
C ASN A 74 -5.02 -4.11 8.11
N GLY A 75 -5.89 -4.20 9.12
CA GLY A 75 -5.60 -4.96 10.34
C GLY A 75 -5.49 -6.48 10.12
N THR A 76 -6.13 -7.02 9.09
CA THR A 76 -6.08 -8.45 8.78
C THR A 76 -4.71 -8.88 8.27
N GLY A 77 -4.12 -8.10 7.35
CA GLY A 77 -2.77 -8.37 6.83
C GLY A 77 -1.71 -8.28 7.94
N GLU A 78 -1.86 -7.32 8.86
CA GLU A 78 -0.98 -7.17 10.02
C GLU A 78 -1.11 -8.35 11.00
N ALA A 79 -2.31 -8.86 11.24
CA ALA A 79 -2.51 -10.03 12.07
C ALA A 79 -1.85 -11.29 11.47
N LEU A 80 -1.94 -11.49 10.16
CA LEU A 80 -1.29 -12.62 9.47
C LEU A 80 0.24 -12.49 9.49
N TYR A 81 0.75 -11.31 9.17
CA TYR A 81 2.18 -11.03 9.25
C TYR A 81 2.76 -11.32 10.64
N ASN A 82 2.08 -10.87 11.71
CA ASN A 82 2.50 -11.15 13.08
C ASN A 82 2.50 -12.64 13.42
N LYS A 83 1.58 -13.44 12.85
CA LYS A 83 1.61 -14.90 13.00
C LYS A 83 2.83 -15.51 12.33
N VAL A 84 3.21 -15.04 11.15
CA VAL A 84 4.41 -15.50 10.45
C VAL A 84 5.67 -15.20 11.27
N LEU A 85 5.75 -14.03 11.90
CA LEU A 85 6.89 -13.67 12.77
C LEU A 85 7.07 -14.61 13.97
N GLN A 86 6.03 -15.37 14.34
CA GLN A 86 6.09 -16.35 15.43
C GLN A 86 6.49 -17.75 14.96
N LEU A 87 6.62 -17.96 13.65
CA LEU A 87 7.01 -19.25 13.09
C LEU A 87 8.49 -19.55 13.34
N ARG A 88 8.82 -20.84 13.31
CA ARG A 88 10.21 -21.29 13.39
C ARG A 88 10.95 -20.86 12.12
N ILE A 89 12.14 -20.30 12.29
CA ILE A 89 13.04 -20.01 11.16
C ILE A 89 13.75 -21.31 10.74
N LYS A 90 13.74 -21.60 9.43
CA LYS A 90 14.44 -22.74 8.84
C LYS A 90 15.25 -22.27 7.63
N ASN A 91 16.57 -22.37 7.75
CA ASN A 91 17.51 -22.18 6.66
C ASN A 91 17.97 -23.53 6.10
#